data_AF-A0A960T489-F1
#
_entry.id   AF-A0A960T489-F1
#
_cell.length_a   1.000
_cell.length_b   1.000
_cell.length_c   1.000
_cell.angle_alpha   90.00
_cell.angle_beta   90.00
_cell.angle_gamma   90.00
#
_symmetry.space_group_name_H-M   'P 1'
#
loop_
_entity.id
_entity.type
_entity.pdbx_description
1 polymer ?
#
loop_
_entity_poly.entity_id
_entity_poly.type
_entity_poly.pdbx_seq_one_letter_code
_entity_poly.pdbx_strand_id
1 'polypeptide(L)'
;SRYMTIEVELLVANWRKSFADLGGCKGHNYIVHHAHSAGSELTLQALTYLSDEEKLHLIVFSYGAEGMIPADACALAINYVHSGDLVPHAKEQRQSDYVIAAINKQPTPGYNIKVVDDGSRAPKGRRHLGRVYELWNHMSDCHPLKEGYLSGILDSQSELKAWMTQREII
;
A
#
# COMPACT_ATOMS: atom_id res chain seq x y z
N SER A 1 22.71 -1.59 -12.09
CA SER A 1 22.23 -0.23 -11.78
C SER A 1 20.80 -0.13 -12.28
N ARG A 2 19.78 -0.10 -11.40
CA ARG A 2 18.42 0.24 -11.84
C ARG A 2 18.38 1.75 -12.01
N TYR A 3 18.03 2.22 -13.20
CA TYR A 3 17.91 3.66 -13.46
C TYR A 3 16.76 4.23 -12.62
N MET A 4 17.04 5.34 -11.93
CA MET A 4 16.01 6.14 -11.25
C MET A 4 15.13 6.77 -12.34
N THR A 5 13.81 6.57 -12.25
CA THR A 5 12.87 7.28 -13.14
C THR A 5 12.65 8.70 -12.63
N ILE A 6 12.15 9.59 -13.49
CA ILE A 6 11.87 10.98 -13.12
C ILE A 6 10.84 11.04 -11.98
N GLU A 7 9.83 10.16 -12.00
CA GLU A 7 8.81 10.08 -10.96
C GLU A 7 9.41 9.72 -9.60
N VAL A 8 10.36 8.78 -9.57
CA VAL A 8 11.06 8.38 -8.34
C VAL A 8 11.96 9.51 -7.85
N GLU A 9 12.68 10.16 -8.74
CA GLU A 9 13.53 11.31 -8.40
C GLU A 9 12.70 12.44 -7.76
N LEU A 10 11.57 12.80 -8.38
CA LEU A 10 10.66 13.82 -7.87
C LEU A 10 10.05 13.42 -6.53
N LEU A 11 9.67 12.16 -6.34
CA LEU A 11 9.13 11.67 -5.06
C LEU A 11 10.17 11.77 -3.94
N VAL A 12 11.40 11.32 -4.18
CA VAL A 12 12.50 11.42 -3.21
C VAL A 12 12.82 12.88 -2.89
N ALA A 13 12.88 13.75 -3.90
CA ALA A 13 13.12 15.17 -3.72
C ALA A 13 12.01 15.83 -2.87
N ASN A 14 10.75 15.46 -3.11
CA ASN A 14 9.61 15.96 -2.35
C ASN A 14 9.66 15.51 -0.89
N TRP A 15 9.95 14.24 -0.60
CA TRP A 15 10.11 13.78 0.79
C TRP A 15 11.23 14.51 1.51
N ARG A 16 12.40 14.64 0.88
CA ARG A 16 13.54 15.36 1.46
C ARG A 16 13.24 16.83 1.75
N LYS A 17 12.53 17.48 0.83
CA LYS A 17 12.06 18.85 1.05
C LYS A 17 11.11 18.91 2.26
N SER A 18 10.12 18.00 2.33
CA SER A 18 9.21 17.94 3.48
C SER A 18 9.91 17.65 4.80
N PHE A 19 10.93 16.78 4.82
CA PHE A 19 11.76 16.59 6.01
C PHE A 19 12.46 17.89 6.40
N ALA A 20 13.05 18.61 5.45
CA ALA A 20 13.70 19.89 5.73
C ALA A 20 12.71 20.95 6.26
N ASP A 21 11.51 21.04 5.69
CA ASP A 21 10.45 21.96 6.10
C ASP A 21 9.96 21.66 7.54
N LEU A 22 10.05 20.40 7.99
CA LEU A 22 9.74 19.99 9.36
C LEU A 22 10.93 20.16 10.33
N GLY A 23 12.07 20.69 9.89
CA GLY A 23 13.28 20.84 10.72
C GLY A 23 14.18 19.58 10.74
N GLY A 24 14.02 18.70 9.75
CA GLY A 24 14.77 17.46 9.56
C GLY A 24 14.09 16.22 10.14
N CYS A 25 14.79 15.09 10.06
CA CYS A 25 14.39 13.80 10.64
C CYS A 25 14.68 13.77 12.15
N LYS A 26 13.94 14.55 12.93
CA LYS A 26 14.14 14.66 14.39
C LYS A 26 12.81 14.58 15.14
N GLY A 27 12.86 14.07 16.36
CA GLY A 27 11.70 13.98 17.25
C GLY A 27 10.57 13.17 16.63
N HIS A 28 9.34 13.68 16.71
CA HIS A 28 8.12 13.02 16.23
C HIS A 28 7.57 13.62 14.93
N ASN A 29 8.46 14.11 14.06
CA ASN A 29 8.09 14.63 12.76
C ASN A 29 7.98 13.48 11.75
N TYR A 30 6.78 13.19 11.25
CA TYR A 30 6.56 12.12 10.29
C TYR A 30 5.93 12.65 9.01
N ILE A 31 6.35 12.10 7.87
CA ILE A 31 5.64 12.23 6.61
C ILE A 31 4.70 11.03 6.47
N VAL A 32 3.42 11.31 6.19
CA VAL A 32 2.45 10.26 5.85
C VAL A 32 2.26 10.26 4.34
N HIS A 33 2.60 9.14 3.71
CA HIS A 33 2.54 8.94 2.27
C HIS A 33 1.46 7.92 1.92
N HIS A 34 0.58 8.29 1.00
CA HIS A 34 -0.45 7.40 0.47
C HIS A 34 -0.10 7.02 -0.97
N ALA A 35 -0.13 5.74 -1.27
CA ALA A 35 0.19 5.20 -2.60
C ALA A 35 -0.91 4.27 -3.10
N HIS A 36 -1.26 4.36 -4.37
CA HIS A 36 -2.28 3.47 -4.97
C HIS A 36 -1.70 2.79 -6.21
N SER A 37 -2.04 1.51 -6.42
CA SER A 37 -1.68 0.77 -7.62
C SER A 37 -0.17 0.82 -7.91
N ALA A 38 0.22 1.19 -9.13
CA ALA A 38 1.61 1.39 -9.57
C ALA A 38 2.39 2.43 -8.74
N GLY A 39 1.70 3.38 -8.07
CA GLY A 39 2.35 4.31 -7.16
C GLY A 39 3.06 3.63 -5.98
N SER A 40 2.64 2.43 -5.62
CA SER A 40 3.29 1.63 -4.56
C SER A 40 4.64 1.07 -5.01
N GLU A 41 4.78 0.71 -6.28
CA GLU A 41 6.07 0.31 -6.87
C GLU A 41 7.04 1.50 -6.90
N LEU A 42 6.58 2.67 -7.34
CA LEU A 42 7.38 3.90 -7.32
C LEU A 42 7.82 4.24 -5.89
N THR A 43 6.94 4.03 -4.92
CA THR A 43 7.25 4.22 -3.49
C THR A 43 8.32 3.24 -3.02
N LEU A 44 8.21 1.95 -3.38
CA LEU A 44 9.20 0.93 -3.03
C LEU A 44 10.57 1.26 -3.64
N GLN A 45 10.61 1.71 -4.90
CA GLN A 45 11.84 2.14 -5.54
C GLN A 45 12.41 3.39 -4.86
N ALA A 46 11.59 4.38 -4.54
CA ALA A 46 11.99 5.62 -3.87
C ALA A 46 12.58 5.37 -2.48
N LEU A 47 12.02 4.43 -1.70
CA LEU A 47 12.54 4.02 -0.40
C LEU A 47 14.01 3.57 -0.45
N THR A 48 14.46 2.98 -1.56
CA THR A 48 15.85 2.52 -1.72
C THR A 48 16.87 3.67 -1.79
N TYR A 49 16.41 4.90 -2.01
CA TYR A 49 17.25 6.10 -2.09
C TYR A 49 17.22 6.96 -0.83
N LEU A 50 16.40 6.58 0.16
CA LEU A 50 16.37 7.21 1.48
C LEU A 50 17.41 6.58 2.40
N SER A 51 17.98 7.38 3.30
CA SER A 51 18.76 6.88 4.42
C SER A 51 17.88 6.10 5.40
N ASP A 52 18.49 5.28 6.25
CA ASP A 52 17.73 4.54 7.26
C ASP A 52 17.06 5.47 8.28
N GLU A 53 17.69 6.62 8.59
CA GLU A 53 17.09 7.68 9.39
C GLU A 53 15.85 8.27 8.70
N GLU A 54 15.95 8.62 7.41
CA GLU A 54 14.81 9.14 6.63
C GLU A 54 13.63 8.16 6.60
N LYS A 55 13.89 6.84 6.47
CA LYS A 55 12.86 5.80 6.47
C LYS A 55 12.11 5.71 7.81
N LEU A 56 12.79 5.93 8.93
CA LEU A 56 12.19 5.94 10.27
C LEU A 56 11.24 7.13 10.52
N HIS A 57 11.25 8.11 9.61
CA HIS A 57 10.35 9.27 9.65
C HIS A 57 9.28 9.24 8.56
N LEU A 58 9.12 8.11 7.86
CA LEU A 58 8.11 7.92 6.82
C LEU A 58 7.09 6.86 7.24
N ILE A 59 5.81 7.19 7.09
CA ILE A 59 4.68 6.28 7.27
C ILE A 59 4.02 6.10 5.92
N VAL A 60 3.76 4.86 5.51
CA VAL A 60 3.19 4.55 4.20
C VAL A 60 1.93 3.71 4.32
N PHE A 61 0.88 4.18 3.67
CA PHE A 61 -0.34 3.42 3.41
C PHE A 61 -0.47 3.16 1.92
N SER A 62 -0.44 1.89 1.51
CA SER A 62 -0.62 1.50 0.11
C SER A 62 -2.00 0.88 -0.12
N TYR A 63 -2.56 1.05 -1.31
CA TYR A 63 -3.90 0.58 -1.69
C TYR A 63 -3.85 -0.09 -3.05
N GLY A 64 -4.29 -1.34 -3.16
CA GLY A 64 -4.30 -2.06 -4.45
C GLY A 64 -2.92 -2.17 -5.09
N ALA A 65 -1.89 -2.28 -4.26
CA ALA A 65 -0.50 -2.17 -4.66
C ALA A 65 -0.07 -3.30 -5.60
N GLU A 66 0.52 -2.94 -6.75
CA GLU A 66 1.17 -3.91 -7.65
C GLU A 66 2.43 -4.52 -7.02
N GLY A 67 3.10 -3.75 -6.14
CA GLY A 67 4.23 -4.18 -5.32
C GLY A 67 3.98 -3.86 -3.85
N MET A 68 3.99 -4.88 -2.99
CA MET A 68 3.79 -4.73 -1.55
C MET A 68 5.00 -4.08 -0.88
N ILE A 69 4.73 -3.16 0.05
CA ILE A 69 5.77 -2.49 0.83
C ILE A 69 6.05 -3.34 2.08
N PRO A 70 7.30 -3.81 2.30
CA PRO A 70 7.66 -4.58 3.48
C PRO A 70 7.35 -3.84 4.78
N ALA A 71 6.96 -4.58 5.81
CA ALA A 71 6.57 -4.01 7.11
C ALA A 71 7.69 -3.21 7.79
N ASP A 72 8.95 -3.56 7.52
CA ASP A 72 10.17 -2.97 8.05
C ASP A 72 10.83 -1.94 7.12
N ALA A 73 10.21 -1.64 5.96
CA ALA A 73 10.79 -0.72 4.98
C ALA A 73 10.80 0.75 5.44
N CYS A 74 9.96 1.11 6.42
CA CYS A 74 9.86 2.45 7.00
C CYS A 74 9.24 2.37 8.42
N ALA A 75 8.95 3.51 9.05
CA ALA A 75 8.42 3.58 10.41
C ALA A 75 7.12 2.78 10.61
N LEU A 76 6.25 2.85 9.59
CA LEU A 76 5.03 2.07 9.50
C LEU A 76 4.68 1.90 8.03
N ALA A 77 4.57 0.67 7.55
CA ALA A 77 3.96 0.35 6.27
C ALA A 77 2.72 -0.51 6.50
N ILE A 78 1.58 -0.14 5.90
CA ILE A 78 0.38 -0.98 5.84
C ILE A 78 -0.10 -1.05 4.38
N ASN A 79 -0.31 -2.27 3.89
CA ASN A 79 -0.81 -2.54 2.56
C ASN A 79 -2.28 -2.95 2.63
N TYR A 80 -3.15 -2.12 2.07
CA TYR A 80 -4.56 -2.42 1.92
C TYR A 80 -4.79 -3.16 0.60
N VAL A 81 -5.49 -4.29 0.68
CA VAL A 81 -5.86 -5.12 -0.46
C VAL A 81 -7.36 -5.38 -0.46
N HIS A 82 -7.95 -5.49 -1.64
CA HIS A 82 -9.35 -5.87 -1.82
C HIS A 82 -9.37 -7.27 -2.44
N SER A 83 -10.20 -8.18 -1.94
CA SER A 83 -10.18 -9.58 -2.41
C SER A 83 -10.56 -9.74 -3.89
N GLY A 84 -11.33 -8.78 -4.42
CA GLY A 84 -11.70 -8.67 -5.83
C GLY A 84 -10.72 -7.89 -6.73
N ASP A 85 -9.72 -7.22 -6.17
CA ASP A 85 -8.71 -6.49 -6.96
C ASP A 85 -7.59 -7.43 -7.40
N LEU A 86 -7.41 -7.62 -8.71
CA LEU A 86 -6.40 -8.52 -9.24
C LEU A 86 -5.03 -7.86 -9.47
N VAL A 87 -4.90 -6.54 -9.33
CA VAL A 87 -3.63 -5.85 -9.55
C VAL A 87 -2.54 -6.33 -8.60
N PRO A 88 -2.80 -6.51 -7.28
CA PRO A 88 -1.82 -7.12 -6.37
C PRO A 88 -1.39 -8.55 -6.72
N HIS A 89 -2.06 -9.23 -7.66
CA HIS A 89 -1.78 -10.60 -8.06
C HIS A 89 -0.94 -10.71 -9.34
N ALA A 90 -0.75 -9.61 -10.07
CA ALA A 90 -0.32 -9.66 -11.46
C ALA A 90 1.20 -9.86 -11.64
N LYS A 91 2.03 -9.55 -10.64
CA LYS A 91 3.48 -9.41 -10.85
C LYS A 91 4.33 -10.58 -10.38
N GLU A 92 3.89 -11.42 -9.44
CA GLU A 92 4.66 -12.60 -9.00
C GLU A 92 3.81 -13.80 -8.56
N GLN A 93 4.21 -15.02 -8.93
CA GLN A 93 3.68 -16.27 -8.36
C GLN A 93 3.89 -16.39 -6.84
N ARG A 94 4.73 -15.55 -6.21
CA ARG A 94 4.85 -15.46 -4.74
C ARG A 94 3.84 -14.48 -4.14
N GLN A 95 3.31 -13.53 -4.93
CA GLN A 95 2.20 -12.67 -4.51
C GLN A 95 0.89 -13.45 -4.36
N SER A 96 0.71 -14.58 -5.07
CA SER A 96 -0.47 -15.42 -4.86
C SER A 96 -0.55 -15.98 -3.43
N ASP A 97 0.58 -16.32 -2.78
CA ASP A 97 0.56 -16.81 -1.40
C ASP A 97 0.16 -15.70 -0.41
N TYR A 98 0.61 -14.46 -0.65
CA TYR A 98 0.27 -13.31 0.19
C TYR A 98 -1.17 -12.87 0.05
N VAL A 99 -1.72 -12.95 -1.16
CA VAL A 99 -3.13 -12.64 -1.37
C VAL A 99 -4.03 -13.80 -0.97
N ILE A 100 -3.61 -15.06 -1.12
CA ILE A 100 -4.31 -16.21 -0.54
C ILE A 100 -4.31 -16.09 0.99
N ALA A 101 -3.20 -15.70 1.59
CA ALA A 101 -3.14 -15.41 3.01
C ALA A 101 -4.10 -14.27 3.36
N ALA A 102 -4.05 -13.14 2.66
CA ALA A 102 -4.95 -12.01 2.89
C ALA A 102 -6.44 -12.39 2.73
N ILE A 103 -6.84 -13.02 1.64
CA ILE A 103 -8.20 -13.54 1.39
C ILE A 103 -8.63 -14.49 2.50
N ASN A 104 -7.73 -15.38 2.95
CA ASN A 104 -7.97 -16.29 4.06
C ASN A 104 -7.73 -15.66 5.45
N LYS A 105 -7.51 -14.35 5.50
CA LYS A 105 -7.19 -13.55 6.69
C LYS A 105 -6.02 -14.12 7.52
N GLN A 106 -5.09 -14.79 6.86
CA GLN A 106 -3.85 -15.30 7.42
C GLN A 106 -2.77 -14.22 7.43
N PRO A 107 -1.88 -14.22 8.44
CA PRO A 107 -0.72 -13.34 8.47
C PRO A 107 0.20 -13.61 7.28
N THR A 108 0.70 -12.54 6.69
CA THR A 108 1.75 -12.60 5.68
C THR A 108 3.09 -12.26 6.35
N PRO A 109 4.06 -13.20 6.42
CA PRO A 109 5.36 -12.91 7.03
C PRO A 109 6.06 -11.73 6.33
N GLY A 110 6.50 -10.74 7.11
CA GLY A 110 7.24 -9.59 6.59
C GLY A 110 6.40 -8.45 6.02
N TYR A 111 5.06 -8.55 5.99
CA TYR A 111 4.19 -7.47 5.51
C TYR A 111 3.00 -7.27 6.45
N ASN A 112 2.63 -6.01 6.68
CA ASN A 112 1.36 -5.68 7.31
C ASN A 112 0.31 -5.54 6.21
N ILE A 113 -0.57 -6.53 6.08
CA ILE A 113 -1.64 -6.54 5.08
C ILE A 113 -3.00 -6.41 5.77
N LYS A 114 -3.85 -5.54 5.24
CA LYS A 114 -5.25 -5.41 5.65
C LYS A 114 -6.16 -5.63 4.46
N VAL A 115 -7.13 -6.53 4.63
CA VAL A 115 -8.16 -6.75 3.61
C VAL A 115 -9.33 -5.83 3.86
N VAL A 116 -9.66 -5.03 2.87
CA VAL A 116 -10.78 -4.10 2.87
C VAL A 116 -11.87 -4.64 1.96
N ASP A 117 -12.60 -5.64 2.43
CA ASP A 117 -13.80 -6.11 1.74
C ASP A 117 -14.99 -5.30 2.27
N ASP A 118 -15.64 -4.52 1.40
CA ASP A 118 -16.85 -3.76 1.72
C ASP A 118 -18.13 -4.62 1.70
N GLY A 119 -17.98 -5.94 1.51
CA GLY A 119 -19.11 -6.87 1.33
C GLY A 119 -19.69 -6.86 -0.08
N SER A 120 -19.11 -6.11 -1.02
CA SER A 120 -19.41 -6.24 -2.45
C SER A 120 -18.90 -7.61 -2.93
N ARG A 121 -19.88 -8.52 -3.07
CA ARG A 121 -19.76 -9.91 -3.51
C ARG A 121 -18.49 -10.23 -4.31
N ALA A 122 -17.61 -11.06 -3.74
CA ALA A 122 -16.70 -11.87 -4.55
C ALA A 122 -17.49 -12.54 -5.70
N PRO A 123 -16.93 -12.65 -6.91
CA PRO A 123 -17.70 -13.04 -8.07
C PRO A 123 -18.24 -14.46 -7.86
N LYS A 124 -19.56 -14.58 -7.74
CA LYS A 124 -20.24 -15.89 -7.64
C LYS A 124 -19.99 -16.63 -8.95
N GLY A 125 -19.09 -17.62 -8.90
CA GLY A 125 -18.69 -18.41 -10.05
C GLY A 125 -19.89 -18.88 -10.89
N ARG A 126 -20.05 -18.31 -12.09
CA ARG A 126 -20.88 -18.87 -13.16
C ARG A 126 -20.00 -19.17 -14.38
N ARG A 127 -20.32 -20.28 -15.05
CA ARG A 127 -19.44 -20.96 -15.99
C ARG A 127 -19.51 -20.37 -17.41
N HIS A 128 -18.29 -20.30 -17.97
CA HIS A 128 -17.87 -20.44 -19.37
C HIS A 128 -18.26 -19.36 -20.41
N LEU A 129 -17.20 -18.78 -21.00
CA LEU A 129 -17.10 -17.89 -22.17
C LEU A 129 -17.41 -16.40 -22.01
N GLY A 130 -18.08 -15.95 -20.93
CA GLY A 130 -18.21 -14.52 -20.56
C GLY A 130 -17.10 -13.96 -19.64
N ARG A 131 -16.10 -14.77 -19.30
CA ARG A 131 -15.18 -14.54 -18.17
C ARG A 131 -14.33 -13.28 -18.23
N VAL A 132 -13.88 -12.86 -19.43
CA VAL A 132 -12.95 -11.71 -19.53
C VAL A 132 -13.67 -10.40 -19.20
N TYR A 133 -14.90 -10.22 -19.70
CA TYR A 133 -15.69 -9.01 -19.44
C TYR A 133 -16.13 -8.90 -17.98
N GLU A 134 -16.53 -10.00 -17.34
CA GLU A 134 -16.94 -9.98 -15.92
C GLU A 134 -15.76 -9.74 -14.97
N LEU A 135 -14.59 -10.31 -15.25
CA LEU A 135 -13.35 -10.02 -14.52
C LEU A 135 -12.95 -8.54 -14.67
N TRP A 136 -13.13 -7.97 -15.86
CA TRP A 136 -12.82 -6.57 -16.13
C TRP A 136 -13.76 -5.60 -15.40
N ASN A 137 -15.07 -5.89 -15.42
CA ASN A 137 -16.06 -5.09 -14.68
C ASN A 137 -15.86 -5.17 -13.15
N HIS A 138 -15.46 -6.34 -12.63
CA HIS A 138 -15.18 -6.45 -11.20
C HIS A 138 -13.89 -5.73 -10.81
N MET A 139 -12.84 -5.79 -11.64
CA MET A 139 -11.64 -4.97 -11.43
C MET A 139 -11.92 -3.47 -11.52
N SER A 140 -12.82 -3.04 -12.43
CA SER A 140 -13.18 -1.62 -12.52
C SER A 140 -13.97 -1.12 -11.32
N ASP A 141 -14.51 -2.00 -10.48
CA ASP A 141 -15.20 -1.63 -9.25
C ASP A 141 -14.28 -1.76 -8.02
N CYS A 142 -13.39 -2.76 -8.01
CA CYS A 142 -12.56 -3.08 -6.85
C CYS A 142 -11.16 -2.45 -6.85
N HIS A 143 -10.59 -2.13 -8.01
CA HIS A 143 -9.26 -1.51 -8.08
C HIS A 143 -9.28 0.01 -7.85
N PRO A 144 -10.28 0.78 -8.35
CA PRO A 144 -10.32 2.21 -8.11
C PRO A 144 -10.32 2.58 -6.63
N LEU A 145 -9.55 3.62 -6.31
CA LEU A 145 -9.31 4.04 -4.93
C LEU A 145 -10.58 4.46 -4.19
N LYS A 146 -11.54 5.09 -4.89
CA LYS A 146 -12.76 5.64 -4.26
C LYS A 146 -13.81 4.57 -3.99
N GLU A 147 -13.84 3.53 -4.80
CA GLU A 147 -14.86 2.49 -4.75
C GLU A 147 -14.37 1.30 -3.92
N GLY A 148 -13.23 0.70 -4.27
CA GLY A 148 -12.72 -0.51 -3.61
C GLY A 148 -11.94 -0.28 -2.33
N TYR A 149 -11.46 0.95 -2.07
CA TYR A 149 -10.49 1.22 -1.01
C TYR A 149 -10.89 2.34 -0.04
N LEU A 150 -12.11 2.86 -0.14
CA LEU A 150 -12.58 3.94 0.74
C LEU A 150 -12.54 3.54 2.22
N SER A 151 -12.97 2.31 2.55
CA SER A 151 -12.87 1.77 3.91
C SER A 151 -11.41 1.72 4.38
N GLY A 152 -10.49 1.29 3.53
CA GLY A 152 -9.05 1.31 3.83
C GLY A 152 -8.50 2.71 4.10
N ILE A 153 -8.97 3.71 3.36
CA ILE A 153 -8.58 5.10 3.60
C ILE A 153 -9.06 5.58 4.97
N LEU A 154 -10.31 5.29 5.34
CA LEU A 154 -10.85 5.65 6.65
C LEU A 154 -10.14 4.91 7.78
N ASP A 155 -9.88 3.62 7.58
CA ASP A 155 -9.14 2.79 8.51
C ASP A 155 -7.71 3.30 8.71
N SER A 156 -7.04 3.77 7.64
CA SER A 156 -5.67 4.30 7.74
C SER A 156 -5.53 5.47 8.72
N GLN A 157 -6.57 6.30 8.86
CA GLN A 157 -6.58 7.37 9.84
C GLN A 157 -6.66 6.84 11.28
N SER A 158 -7.47 5.81 11.48
CA SER A 158 -7.60 5.12 12.77
C SER A 158 -6.31 4.38 13.14
N GLU A 159 -5.68 3.72 12.17
CA GLU A 159 -4.38 3.05 12.34
C GLU A 159 -3.28 4.03 12.68
N LEU A 160 -3.21 5.15 11.96
CA LEU A 160 -2.24 6.20 12.27
C LEU A 160 -2.42 6.71 13.70
N LYS A 161 -3.65 7.01 14.10
CA LYS A 161 -3.95 7.47 15.46
C LYS A 161 -3.56 6.43 16.52
N ALA A 162 -3.89 5.16 16.29
CA ALA A 162 -3.53 4.07 17.20
C ALA A 162 -2.01 3.91 17.32
N TRP A 163 -1.30 3.94 16.19
CA TRP A 163 0.16 3.85 16.14
C TRP A 163 0.84 5.02 16.86
N MET A 164 0.33 6.25 16.68
CA MET A 164 0.84 7.44 17.36
C MET A 164 0.60 7.40 18.87
N THR A 165 -0.59 6.94 19.29
CA THR A 165 -0.94 6.79 20.72
C THR A 165 -0.03 5.77 21.41
N GLN A 166 0.22 4.62 20.77
CA GLN A 166 1.10 3.57 21.32
C GLN A 166 2.56 4.03 21.51
N ARG A 167 2.97 5.09 20.81
CA ARG A 167 4.32 5.66 20.87
C ARG A 167 4.40 6.94 21.69
N GLU A 168 3.33 7.30 22.39
CA GLU A 168 3.25 8.51 23.21
C GLU A 168 3.55 9.79 22.41
N ILE A 169 3.25 9.78 21.10
CA ILE A 169 3.41 10.95 20.23
C ILE A 169 2.27 11.96 20.45
N ILE A 170 1.07 11.45 20.76
CA ILE A 170 -0.16 12.20 21.04
C ILE A 170 -0.85 11.65 22.29
#